data_AF-A0A1Q5PZI1-F1
#
_entry.id   AF-A0A1Q5PZI1-F1
#
_cell.length_a   1.000
_cell.length_b   1.000
_cell.length_c   1.000
_cell.angle_alpha   90.00
_cell.angle_beta   90.00
_cell.angle_gamma   90.00
#
_symmetry.space_group_name_H-M   'P 1'
#
loop_
_entity.id
_entity.type
_entity.pdbx_description
1 polymer ?
#
loop_
_entity_poly.entity_id
_entity_poly.type
_entity_poly.pdbx_seq_one_letter_code
_entity_poly.pdbx_strand_id
1 'polypeptide(L)'
;MLIFRDAEAMWIQDGLQQAAIGLEEAVDATREEVAGRLGMWVLESVSRQAQLGFDERLRARVQEMTAVLRAGAQAMAEVREIAQHTEERNVALMD
;
A
#
# COMPACT_ATOMS: atom_id res chain seq x y z
N MET A 1 30.12 -3.46 -5.27
CA MET A 1 29.18 -4.35 -4.56
C MET A 1 27.79 -3.74 -4.66
N LEU A 2 27.08 -4.02 -5.75
CA LEU A 2 25.71 -3.53 -6.05
C LEU A 2 24.63 -4.59 -5.76
N ILE A 3 25.00 -5.87 -5.79
CA ILE A 3 24.14 -7.04 -5.49
C ILE A 3 23.42 -6.91 -4.13
N PHE A 4 24.08 -6.32 -3.11
CA PHE A 4 23.46 -6.11 -1.80
C PHE A 4 22.31 -5.08 -1.84
N ARG A 5 22.37 -4.11 -2.75
CA ARG A 5 21.33 -3.07 -2.90
C ARG A 5 20.11 -3.56 -3.69
N ASP A 6 20.28 -4.52 -4.59
CA ASP A 6 19.19 -5.14 -5.37
C ASP A 6 18.26 -5.97 -4.45
N ALA A 7 18.84 -6.81 -3.60
CA ALA A 7 18.09 -7.61 -2.63
C ALA A 7 17.34 -6.75 -1.59
N GLU A 8 17.97 -5.67 -1.11
CA GLU A 8 17.34 -4.71 -0.20
C GLU A 8 16.17 -3.97 -0.88
N ALA A 9 16.36 -3.48 -2.11
CA ALA A 9 15.31 -2.79 -2.86
C ALA A 9 14.11 -3.70 -3.15
N MET A 10 14.36 -4.98 -3.49
CA MET A 10 13.32 -5.98 -3.67
C MET A 10 12.52 -6.22 -2.39
N TRP A 11 13.20 -6.41 -1.26
CA TRP A 11 12.52 -6.63 0.02
C TRP A 11 11.67 -5.42 0.45
N ILE A 12 12.18 -4.19 0.24
CA ILE A 12 11.42 -2.97 0.53
C ILE A 12 10.23 -2.83 -0.41
N GLN A 13 10.39 -3.09 -1.71
CA GLN A 13 9.29 -3.08 -2.68
C GLN A 13 8.16 -4.02 -2.23
N ASP A 14 8.50 -5.27 -1.93
CA ASP A 14 7.52 -6.28 -1.53
C ASP A 14 6.84 -5.90 -0.21
N GLY A 15 7.62 -5.43 0.77
CA GLY A 15 7.08 -4.97 2.06
C GLY A 15 6.08 -3.82 1.90
N LEU A 16 6.36 -2.85 1.02
CA LEU A 16 5.46 -1.73 0.75
C LEU A 16 4.18 -2.17 0.03
N GLN A 17 4.28 -3.11 -0.92
CA GLN A 17 3.10 -3.68 -1.60
C GLN A 17 2.22 -4.47 -0.62
N GLN A 18 2.82 -5.32 0.21
CA GLN A 18 2.09 -6.09 1.22
C GLN A 18 1.44 -5.19 2.27
N ALA A 19 2.13 -4.13 2.70
CA ALA A 19 1.54 -3.15 3.61
C ALA A 19 0.32 -2.44 2.98
N ALA A 20 0.37 -2.12 1.68
CA ALA A 20 -0.76 -1.51 0.99
C ALA A 20 -1.96 -2.47 0.92
N ILE A 21 -1.73 -3.72 0.53
CA ILE A 21 -2.77 -4.76 0.46
C ILE A 21 -3.39 -5.00 1.83
N GLY A 22 -2.56 -5.25 2.85
CA GLY A 22 -3.03 -5.53 4.20
C GLY A 22 -3.81 -4.37 4.81
N LEU A 23 -3.44 -3.12 4.49
CA LEU A 23 -4.20 -1.95 4.93
C LEU A 23 -5.58 -1.85 4.25
N GLU A 24 -5.68 -2.12 2.95
CA GLU A 24 -6.97 -2.17 2.24
C GLU A 24 -7.87 -3.27 2.82
N GLU A 25 -7.33 -4.48 2.98
CA GLU A 25 -8.06 -5.63 3.52
C GLU A 25 -8.55 -5.41 4.95
N ALA A 26 -7.70 -4.91 5.85
CA ALA A 26 -8.07 -4.66 7.23
C ALA A 26 -9.19 -3.62 7.36
N VAL A 27 -9.14 -2.57 6.53
CA VAL A 27 -10.15 -1.51 6.53
C VAL A 27 -11.45 -2.01 5.94
N ASP A 28 -11.42 -2.76 4.85
CA ASP A 28 -12.63 -3.32 4.25
C ASP A 28 -13.31 -4.33 5.17
N ALA A 29 -12.54 -5.21 5.84
CA ALA A 29 -13.08 -6.12 6.85
C ALA A 29 -13.73 -5.37 8.03
N THR A 30 -13.06 -4.32 8.53
CA THR A 30 -13.62 -3.48 9.61
C THR A 30 -14.92 -2.81 9.17
N ARG A 31 -14.96 -2.31 7.93
CA ARG A 31 -16.15 -1.63 7.38
C ARG A 31 -17.30 -2.59 7.15
N GLU A 32 -17.03 -3.84 6.74
CA GLU A 32 -18.06 -4.87 6.62
C GLU A 32 -18.68 -5.19 7.99
N GLU A 33 -17.86 -5.33 9.04
CA GLU A 33 -18.35 -5.52 10.40
C GLU A 33 -19.22 -4.34 10.88
N VAL A 34 -18.75 -3.11 10.64
CA VAL A 34 -19.49 -1.89 10.98
C VAL A 34 -20.81 -1.80 10.21
N ALA A 35 -20.82 -2.10 8.91
CA ALA A 35 -22.02 -2.08 8.08
C ALA A 35 -23.08 -3.07 8.61
N GLY A 36 -22.67 -4.27 9.03
CA GLY A 36 -23.55 -5.24 9.68
C GLY A 36 -24.19 -4.70 10.96
N ARG A 37 -23.41 -3.99 11.80
CA ARG A 37 -23.92 -3.35 13.03
C ARG A 37 -24.85 -2.17 12.73
N LEU A 38 -24.50 -1.34 11.75
CA LEU A 38 -25.31 -0.19 11.33
C LEU A 38 -26.68 -0.62 10.78
N GLY A 39 -26.79 -1.81 10.20
CA GLY A 39 -28.07 -2.38 9.75
C GLY A 39 -29.14 -2.44 10.86
N MET A 40 -28.71 -2.56 12.12
CA MET A 40 -29.60 -2.61 13.29
C MET A 40 -29.98 -1.23 13.85
N TRP A 41 -29.34 -0.16 13.37
CA TRP A 41 -29.56 1.20 13.86
C TRP A 41 -30.67 1.89 13.08
N VAL A 42 -31.42 2.76 13.76
CA VAL A 42 -32.41 3.64 13.10
C VAL A 42 -31.71 4.46 12.00
N LEU A 43 -32.30 4.45 10.80
CA LEU A 43 -31.73 5.05 9.59
C LEU A 43 -31.37 6.53 9.77
N GLU A 44 -32.24 7.28 10.42
CA GLU A 44 -32.10 8.73 10.61
C GLU A 44 -31.34 9.10 11.89
N SER A 45 -30.85 8.11 12.65
CA SER A 45 -30.13 8.42 13.88
C SER A 45 -28.84 9.19 13.58
N VAL A 46 -28.60 10.23 14.38
CA VAL A 46 -27.39 11.07 14.28
C VAL A 46 -26.14 10.20 14.39
N SER A 47 -26.14 9.19 15.26
CA SER A 47 -25.04 8.23 15.41
C SER A 47 -24.76 7.46 14.12
N ARG A 48 -25.79 6.98 13.41
CA ARG A 48 -25.61 6.28 12.13
C ARG A 48 -25.02 7.18 11.06
N GLN A 49 -25.53 8.40 10.94
CA GLN A 49 -25.03 9.37 9.96
C GLN A 49 -23.57 9.78 10.26
N ALA A 50 -23.24 9.97 11.54
CA ALA A 50 -21.88 10.26 11.96
C ALA A 50 -20.91 9.11 11.63
N GLN A 51 -21.33 7.85 11.83
CA GLN A 51 -20.53 6.68 11.48
C GLN A 51 -20.31 6.59 9.97
N LEU A 52 -21.35 6.76 9.15
CA LEU A 52 -21.22 6.75 7.69
C LEU A 52 -20.23 7.81 7.19
N GLY A 53 -20.32 9.04 7.73
CA GLY A 53 -19.37 10.10 7.39
C GLY A 53 -17.95 9.81 7.87
N PHE A 54 -17.77 9.12 9.00
CA PHE A 54 -16.46 8.65 9.43
C PHE A 54 -15.90 7.58 8.49
N ASP A 55 -16.71 6.59 8.10
CA ASP A 55 -16.31 5.51 7.20
C ASP A 55 -15.86 6.03 5.84
N GLU A 56 -16.53 7.07 5.31
CA GLU A 56 -16.14 7.72 4.06
C GLU A 56 -14.79 8.44 4.17
N ARG A 57 -14.56 9.18 5.26
CA ARG A 57 -13.26 9.82 5.52
C ARG A 57 -12.14 8.81 5.73
N LEU A 58 -12.43 7.72 6.45
CA LEU A 58 -11.47 6.63 6.66
C LEU A 58 -11.09 6.00 5.32
N ARG A 59 -12.07 5.73 4.45
CA ARG A 59 -11.83 5.19 3.10
C ARG A 59 -10.93 6.11 2.28
N ALA A 60 -11.24 7.40 2.22
CA ALA A 60 -10.41 8.36 1.49
C ALA A 60 -8.96 8.37 2.01
N ARG A 61 -8.79 8.37 3.34
CA ARG A 61 -7.47 8.36 3.96
C ARG A 61 -6.67 7.09 3.65
N VAL A 62 -7.33 5.95 3.66
CA VAL A 62 -6.71 4.65 3.34
C VAL A 62 -6.32 4.59 1.87
N GLN A 63 -7.14 5.13 0.97
CA GLN A 63 -6.80 5.26 -0.45
C GLN A 63 -5.57 6.15 -0.67
N GLU A 64 -5.45 7.27 0.04
CA GLU A 64 -4.25 8.11 0.00
C GLU A 64 -3.00 7.34 0.49
N MET A 65 -3.11 6.66 1.64
CA MET A 65 -1.98 5.94 2.22
C MET A 65 -1.51 4.77 1.34
N THR A 66 -2.45 4.00 0.79
CA THR A 66 -2.15 2.89 -0.12
C THR A 66 -1.54 3.37 -1.42
N ALA A 67 -1.97 4.52 -1.95
CA ALA A 67 -1.33 5.16 -3.09
C ALA A 67 0.13 5.55 -2.78
N VAL A 68 0.41 6.11 -1.60
CA VAL A 68 1.79 6.44 -1.18
C VAL A 68 2.65 5.19 -1.05
N LEU A 69 2.13 4.12 -0.45
CA LEU A 69 2.84 2.85 -0.31
C LEU A 69 3.16 2.23 -1.68
N ARG A 70 2.19 2.23 -2.60
CA ARG A 70 2.37 1.77 -3.99
C ARG A 70 3.39 2.62 -4.75
N ALA A 71 3.38 3.95 -4.56
CA ALA A 71 4.37 4.84 -5.16
C ALA A 71 5.78 4.55 -4.63
N GLY A 72 5.92 4.30 -3.32
CA GLY A 72 7.20 3.89 -2.73
C GLY A 72 7.70 2.54 -3.28
N ALA A 73 6.80 1.57 -3.46
CA ALA A 73 7.15 0.30 -4.08
C ALA A 73 7.63 0.50 -5.53
N GLN A 74 6.95 1.34 -6.31
CA GLN A 74 7.35 1.66 -7.67
C GLN A 74 8.75 2.31 -7.72
N ALA A 75 9.04 3.26 -6.82
CA ALA A 75 10.36 3.87 -6.74
C ALA A 75 11.47 2.85 -6.43
N MET A 76 11.19 1.85 -5.57
CA MET A 76 12.15 0.77 -5.32
C MET A 76 12.36 -0.15 -6.54
N ALA A 77 11.31 -0.39 -7.33
CA ALA A 77 11.42 -1.12 -8.58
C ALA A 77 12.34 -0.40 -9.58
N GLU A 78 12.24 0.93 -9.68
CA GLU A 78 13.11 1.76 -10.52
C GLU A 78 14.57 1.75 -10.03
N VAL A 79 14.80 1.81 -8.71
CA VAL A 79 16.14 1.67 -8.12
C VAL A 79 16.76 0.33 -8.50
N ARG A 80 15.96 -0.74 -8.49
CA ARG A 80 16.41 -2.08 -8.89
C ARG A 80 16.81 -2.13 -10.36
N GLU A 81 16.00 -1.58 -11.25
CA GLU A 81 16.29 -1.52 -12.69
C GLU A 81 17.62 -0.77 -12.97
N ILE A 82 17.84 0.36 -12.30
CA ILE A 82 19.11 1.11 -12.42
C ILE A 82 20.30 0.29 -11.92
N ALA A 83 20.15 -0.44 -10.82
CA ALA A 83 21.21 -1.28 -10.28
C ALA A 83 21.57 -2.42 -11.25
N GLN A 84 20.57 -3.08 -11.84
CA GLN A 84 20.75 -4.15 -12.82
C GLN A 84 21.44 -3.65 -14.09
N HIS A 85 20.99 -2.55 -14.69
CA HIS A 85 21.64 -1.98 -15.87
C HIS A 85 23.08 -1.53 -15.61
N THR A 86 23.38 -1.06 -14.40
CA THR A 86 24.75 -0.71 -14.02
C THR A 86 25.63 -1.96 -13.93
N GLU A 87 25.10 -3.07 -13.44
CA GLU A 87 25.80 -4.35 -13.38
C GLU A 87 26.08 -4.93 -14.76
N GLU A 88 25.07 -4.97 -15.65
CA GLU A 88 25.21 -5.41 -17.04
C GLU A 88 26.30 -4.63 -17.78
N ARG A 89 26.32 -3.29 -17.63
CA ARG A 89 27.33 -2.43 -18.23
C ARG A 89 28.74 -2.69 -17.69
N ASN A 90 28.88 -2.98 -16.40
CA ASN A 90 30.19 -3.25 -15.81
C ASN A 90 30.74 -4.60 -16.26
N VAL A 91 29.89 -5.63 -16.40
CA VAL A 91 30.28 -6.93 -16.96
C VAL A 91 30.75 -6.77 -18.41
N ALA A 92 29.98 -6.05 -19.24
CA ALA A 92 30.33 -5.82 -20.64
C ALA A 92 31.60 -4.99 -20.87
N LEU A 93 32.11 -4.27 -19.86
CA LEU A 93 33.37 -3.53 -19.89
C LEU A 93 34.57 -4.35 -19.38
N MET A 94 34.33 -5.48 -18.73
CA MET A 94 35.37 -6.38 -18.22
C MET A 94 35.69 -7.54 -19.17
N ASP A 95 34.80 -7.83 -20.13
CA ASP A 95 35.03 -8.70 -21.29
C ASP A 95 35.75 -7.95 -22.43
#